data_AF-A0A835KEM8-F1
#
_entry.id   AF-A0A835KEM8-F1
#
_cell.length_a   1.000
_cell.length_b   1.000
_cell.length_c   1.000
_cell.angle_alpha   90.00
_cell.angle_beta   90.00
_cell.angle_gamma   90.00
#
_symmetry.space_group_name_H-M   'P 1'
#
loop_
_entity.id
_entity.type
_entity.pdbx_description
1 polymer ?
#
loop_
_entity_poly.entity_id
_entity_poly.type
_entity_poly.pdbx_seq_one_letter_code
_entity_poly.pdbx_strand_id
1 'polypeptide(L)'
;MSTWRDDPNAIPPWNERPKCHCGFRTWLQVWTDPLPQGKKGCRFFKCPDIDDDFKACTFMQWIDTRPLGRVSLKEEQERRVRQQQIRLKGKEDELKRRRARVRSERGGPQDSRGTIPSS
;
A
#
# COMPACT_ATOMS: atom_id res chain seq x y z
N MET A 1 -31.67 -0.67 -0.98
CA MET A 1 -31.01 0.65 -0.84
C MET A 1 -29.75 0.43 -0.04
N SER A 2 -28.59 0.78 -0.57
CA SER A 2 -27.33 0.72 0.20
C SER A 2 -27.42 1.75 1.32
N THR A 3 -27.29 1.30 2.56
CA THR A 3 -27.21 2.24 3.70
C THR A 3 -25.81 2.88 3.69
N TRP A 4 -25.64 4.03 4.34
CA TRP A 4 -24.31 4.62 4.49
C TRP A 4 -23.35 3.75 5.32
N ARG A 5 -23.88 2.71 5.98
CA ARG A 5 -23.10 1.68 6.68
C ARG A 5 -22.47 0.67 5.72
N ASP A 6 -23.07 0.48 4.54
CA ASP A 6 -22.61 -0.46 3.52
C ASP A 6 -21.56 0.17 2.57
N ASP A 7 -21.63 1.49 2.36
CA ASP A 7 -20.65 2.24 1.57
C ASP A 7 -19.64 2.95 2.49
N PRO A 8 -18.35 2.55 2.49
CA PRO A 8 -17.32 3.16 3.32
C PRO A 8 -17.01 4.61 2.96
N ASN A 9 -17.58 5.17 1.89
CA ASN A 9 -17.43 6.58 1.51
C ASN A 9 -18.73 7.38 1.70
N ALA A 10 -19.86 6.73 1.96
CA ALA A 10 -21.13 7.41 2.16
C ALA A 10 -21.13 8.23 3.45
N ILE A 11 -21.79 9.39 3.40
CA ILE A 11 -21.88 10.31 4.53
C ILE A 11 -23.16 10.00 5.31
N PRO A 12 -23.08 9.70 6.62
CA PRO A 12 -24.26 9.50 7.45
C PRO A 12 -25.13 10.76 7.47
N PRO A 13 -26.45 10.63 7.22
CA PRO A 13 -27.37 11.75 7.32
C PRO A 13 -27.45 12.24 8.78
N TRP A 14 -27.78 13.51 8.96
CA TRP A 14 -27.68 14.20 10.25
C TRP A 14 -28.48 13.52 11.38
N ASN A 15 -29.67 13.02 11.06
CA ASN A 15 -30.58 12.34 11.99
C ASN A 15 -30.05 10.97 12.48
N GLU A 16 -29.12 10.35 11.77
CA GLU A 16 -28.53 9.06 12.12
C GLU A 16 -27.18 9.17 12.85
N ARG A 17 -26.67 10.40 13.02
CA ARG A 17 -25.41 10.63 13.73
C ARG A 17 -25.58 10.38 15.24
N PRO A 18 -24.55 9.83 15.91
CA PRO A 18 -24.59 9.58 17.34
C PRO A 18 -24.76 10.88 18.13
N LYS A 19 -25.32 10.75 19.33
CA LYS A 19 -25.33 11.81 20.33
C LYS A 19 -24.12 11.64 21.23
N CYS A 20 -23.46 12.76 21.57
CA CYS A 20 -22.40 12.76 22.57
C CYS A 20 -22.98 12.66 24.00
N HIS A 21 -22.10 12.65 25.00
CA HIS A 21 -22.51 12.67 26.41
C HIS A 21 -23.29 13.92 26.81
N CYS A 22 -23.09 15.04 26.12
CA CYS A 22 -23.84 16.28 26.32
C CYS A 22 -25.25 16.25 25.70
N GLY A 23 -25.65 15.16 25.04
CA GLY A 23 -26.95 15.03 24.38
C GLY A 23 -27.05 15.69 22.98
N PHE A 24 -26.05 16.48 22.58
CA PHE A 24 -25.94 17.06 21.25
C PHE A 24 -25.58 16.03 20.18
N ARG A 25 -26.07 16.25 18.96
CA ARG A 25 -25.66 15.46 17.79
C ARG A 25 -24.25 15.85 17.35
N THR A 26 -23.45 14.84 17.05
CA THR A 26 -22.03 15.03 16.75
C THR A 26 -21.78 15.55 15.34
N TRP A 27 -20.72 16.33 15.17
CA TRP A 27 -20.24 16.81 13.89
C TRP A 27 -19.37 15.77 13.20
N LEU A 28 -19.45 15.72 11.87
CA LEU A 28 -18.58 14.92 11.03
C LEU A 28 -17.32 15.72 10.71
N GLN A 29 -16.15 15.16 11.00
CA GLN A 29 -14.85 15.74 10.65
C GLN A 29 -13.98 14.74 9.89
N VAL A 30 -13.03 15.28 9.14
CA VAL A 30 -11.98 14.52 8.45
C VAL A 30 -10.67 14.76 9.17
N TRP A 31 -9.95 13.69 9.50
CA TRP A 31 -8.65 13.77 10.14
C TRP A 31 -7.60 14.26 9.15
N THR A 32 -7.09 15.46 9.36
CA THR A 32 -6.08 16.09 8.50
C THR A 32 -4.66 15.87 9.00
N ASP A 33 -4.50 15.53 10.28
CA ASP A 33 -3.19 15.48 10.91
C ASP A 33 -2.36 14.31 10.36
N PRO A 34 -1.04 14.50 10.21
CA PRO A 34 -0.14 13.49 9.66
C PRO A 34 0.03 12.27 10.60
N LEU A 35 -0.31 12.43 11.87
CA LEU A 35 -0.23 11.40 12.89
C LEU A 35 -1.60 11.17 13.53
N PRO A 36 -1.97 9.92 13.90
CA PRO A 36 -1.23 8.68 13.62
C PRO A 36 -1.24 8.31 12.14
N GLN A 37 -0.13 7.73 11.67
CA GLN A 37 0.06 7.40 10.26
C GLN A 37 -1.04 6.41 9.79
N GLY A 38 -1.65 6.69 8.64
CA GLY A 38 -2.75 5.89 8.12
C GLY A 38 -4.15 6.32 8.60
N LYS A 39 -4.27 7.38 9.42
CA LYS A 39 -5.56 8.03 9.71
C LYS A 39 -5.82 9.30 8.91
N LYS A 40 -4.84 9.83 8.17
CA LYS A 40 -5.07 10.98 7.30
C LYS A 40 -6.18 10.69 6.29
N GLY A 41 -7.19 11.54 6.25
CA GLY A 41 -8.40 11.38 5.43
C GLY A 41 -9.49 10.50 6.07
N CYS A 42 -9.25 9.90 7.23
CA CYS A 42 -10.29 9.16 7.94
C CYS A 42 -11.32 10.09 8.57
N ARG A 43 -12.58 9.67 8.53
CA ARG A 43 -13.73 10.41 9.04
C ARG A 43 -14.06 9.98 10.45
N PHE A 44 -14.46 10.93 11.28
CA PHE A 44 -14.86 10.70 12.66
C PHE A 44 -15.97 11.67 13.09
N PHE A 45 -16.69 11.28 14.13
CA PHE A 45 -17.64 12.11 14.84
C PHE A 45 -16.97 12.81 16.00
N LYS A 46 -17.24 14.11 16.18
CA LYS A 46 -16.76 14.94 17.30
C LYS A 46 -17.93 15.68 17.94
N CYS A 47 -17.90 15.87 19.26
CA CYS A 47 -18.83 16.78 19.91
C CYS A 47 -18.65 18.22 19.36
N PRO A 48 -19.74 18.94 19.04
CA PRO A 48 -19.65 20.35 18.69
C PRO A 48 -19.30 21.25 19.88
N ASP A 49 -19.52 20.77 21.09
CA ASP A 49 -19.57 21.60 22.29
C ASP A 49 -18.31 21.48 23.16
N ILE A 50 -17.83 22.64 23.59
CA ILE A 50 -16.95 22.83 24.74
C ILE A 50 -17.93 23.27 25.83
N ASP A 51 -18.10 22.49 26.89
CA ASP A 51 -19.10 22.83 27.90
C ASP A 51 -18.80 24.20 28.56
N ASP A 52 -19.82 24.84 29.14
CA ASP A 52 -19.76 26.12 29.85
C ASP A 52 -18.66 26.17 30.96
N ASP A 53 -18.24 25.02 31.50
CA ASP A 53 -17.15 24.83 32.47
C ASP A 53 -15.76 24.66 31.80
N PHE A 54 -15.62 24.96 30.50
CA PHE A 54 -14.42 24.75 29.68
C PHE A 54 -13.95 23.28 29.64
N LYS A 55 -14.79 22.29 30.00
CA LYS A 55 -14.47 20.87 29.78
C LYS A 55 -14.97 20.48 28.40
N ALA A 56 -14.03 20.34 27.46
CA ALA A 56 -14.37 19.83 26.14
C ALA A 56 -14.95 18.41 26.27
N CYS A 57 -16.15 18.18 25.74
CA CYS A 57 -16.67 16.82 25.62
C CYS A 57 -15.69 16.01 24.76
N THR A 58 -15.07 14.99 25.35
CA THR A 58 -14.06 14.17 24.68
C THR A 58 -14.68 13.10 23.77
N PHE A 59 -15.99 13.20 23.49
CA PHE A 59 -16.66 12.27 22.60
C PHE A 59 -16.04 12.33 21.21
N MET A 60 -15.45 11.21 20.80
CA MET A 60 -14.86 11.02 19.49
C MET A 60 -15.10 9.57 19.06
N GLN A 61 -15.67 9.38 17.87
CA GLN A 61 -15.94 8.05 17.32
C GLN A 61 -15.54 7.98 15.86
N TRP A 62 -14.67 7.02 15.51
CA TRP A 62 -14.25 6.80 14.13
C TRP A 62 -15.38 6.16 13.30
N ILE A 63 -15.54 6.64 12.06
CA ILE A 63 -16.45 6.06 11.07
C ILE A 63 -15.68 5.07 10.22
N ASP A 64 -14.50 5.48 9.77
CA ASP A 64 -13.68 4.64 8.92
C ASP A 64 -12.96 3.59 9.76
N THR A 65 -13.47 2.37 9.68
CA THR A 65 -12.85 1.16 10.25
C THR A 65 -11.70 0.64 9.40
N ARG A 66 -11.28 1.40 8.36
CA ARG A 66 -10.15 1.04 7.49
C ARG A 66 -8.98 0.61 8.39
N PRO A 67 -8.58 -0.67 8.33
CA PRO A 67 -7.54 -1.17 9.20
C PRO A 67 -6.28 -0.36 8.94
N LEU A 68 -5.72 0.22 10.00
CA LEU A 68 -4.40 0.81 10.00
C LEU A 68 -3.42 -0.23 9.41
N GLY A 69 -2.98 -0.02 8.17
CA GLY A 69 -1.97 -0.86 7.53
C GLY A 69 -2.44 -2.03 6.65
N ARG A 70 -3.73 -2.17 6.31
CA ARG A 70 -4.06 -3.05 5.17
C ARG A 70 -3.70 -2.35 3.85
N VAL A 71 -2.46 -2.59 3.42
CA VAL A 71 -2.12 -2.61 1.99
C VAL A 71 -3.27 -3.31 1.29
N SER A 72 -3.92 -2.66 0.33
CA SER A 72 -5.07 -3.25 -0.34
C SER A 72 -4.67 -4.63 -0.87
N LEU A 73 -5.58 -5.62 -0.84
CA LEU A 73 -5.29 -6.97 -1.33
C LEU A 73 -4.69 -6.94 -2.76
N LYS A 74 -5.10 -5.93 -3.54
CA LYS A 74 -4.57 -5.61 -4.86
C LYS A 74 -3.08 -5.21 -4.81
N GLU A 75 -2.70 -4.27 -3.95
CA GLU A 75 -1.29 -3.87 -3.78
C GLU A 75 -0.43 -5.02 -3.22
N GLU A 76 -0.98 -5.88 -2.36
CA GLU A 76 -0.27 -7.07 -1.87
C GLU A 76 -0.07 -8.10 -2.99
N GLN A 77 -1.11 -8.34 -3.80
CA GLN A 77 -1.02 -9.19 -4.98
C GLN A 77 -0.01 -8.62 -5.99
N GLU A 78 0.00 -7.32 -6.23
CA GLU A 78 0.97 -6.65 -7.09
C GLU A 78 2.40 -6.77 -6.55
N ARG A 79 2.63 -6.65 -5.23
CA ARG A 79 3.95 -6.91 -4.64
C ARG A 79 4.39 -8.36 -4.85
N ARG A 80 3.49 -9.32 -4.64
CA ARG A 80 3.78 -10.75 -4.85
C ARG A 80 4.14 -11.02 -6.32
N VAL A 81 3.39 -10.45 -7.26
CA VAL A 81 3.67 -10.56 -8.69
C VAL A 81 5.01 -9.92 -9.05
N ARG A 82 5.28 -8.69 -8.58
CA ARG A 82 6.57 -8.03 -8.81
C ARG A 82 7.74 -8.84 -8.26
N GLN A 83 7.60 -9.41 -7.06
CA GLN A 83 8.65 -10.22 -6.45
C GLN A 83 8.89 -11.52 -7.24
N GLN A 84 7.82 -12.17 -7.74
CA GLN A 84 7.96 -13.33 -8.63
C GLN A 84 8.65 -12.96 -9.95
N GLN A 85 8.30 -11.82 -10.56
CA GLN A 85 8.95 -11.35 -11.79
C GLN A 85 10.44 -11.10 -11.59
N ILE A 86 10.85 -10.46 -10.48
CA ILE A 86 12.26 -10.25 -10.14
C ILE A 86 13.00 -11.60 -10.02
N ARG A 87 12.39 -12.57 -9.34
CA ARG A 87 12.98 -13.91 -9.17
C ARG A 87 13.14 -14.65 -10.50
N LEU A 88 12.13 -14.57 -11.37
CA LEU A 88 12.17 -15.19 -12.70
C LEU A 88 13.22 -14.52 -13.60
N LYS A 89 13.30 -13.18 -13.57
CA LYS A 89 14.30 -12.42 -14.32
C LYS A 89 15.73 -12.79 -13.90
N GLY A 90 15.98 -12.91 -12.59
CA GLY A 90 17.28 -13.36 -12.08
C GLY A 90 17.70 -14.75 -12.60
N LYS A 91 16.74 -15.68 -12.70
CA LYS A 91 16.97 -17.01 -13.28
C LYS A 91 17.25 -16.95 -14.79
N GLU A 92 16.54 -16.11 -15.53
CA GLU A 92 16.77 -15.91 -16.96
C GLU A 92 18.16 -15.33 -17.24
N ASP A 93 18.57 -14.32 -16.47
CA ASP A 93 19.88 -13.68 -16.60
C ASP A 93 21.02 -14.65 -16.25
N GLU A 94 20.82 -15.52 -15.27
CA GLU A 94 21.75 -16.63 -15.00
C GLU A 94 21.85 -17.61 -16.17
N LEU A 95 20.71 -18.00 -16.76
CA LEU A 95 20.69 -18.94 -17.87
C LEU A 95 21.36 -18.35 -19.13
N LYS A 96 21.14 -17.05 -19.40
CA LYS A 96 21.83 -16.31 -20.47
C LYS A 96 23.34 -16.30 -20.26
N ARG A 97 23.82 -16.05 -19.05
CA ARG A 97 25.25 -16.10 -18.72
C ARG A 97 25.85 -17.49 -18.93
N ARG A 98 25.14 -18.56 -18.52
CA ARG A 98 25.57 -19.95 -18.76
C ARG A 98 25.66 -20.27 -20.25
N ARG A 99 24.67 -19.87 -21.04
CA ARG A 99 24.68 -20.04 -22.51
C ARG A 99 25.84 -19.29 -23.18
N ALA A 100 26.14 -18.08 -22.71
CA ALA A 100 27.27 -17.30 -23.22
C ALA A 100 28.63 -17.99 -22.95
N ARG A 101 28.82 -18.58 -21.76
CA ARG A 101 30.03 -19.36 -21.44
C ARG A 101 30.19 -20.58 -22.36
N VAL A 102 29.14 -21.39 -22.49
CA VAL A 102 29.17 -22.58 -23.37
C VAL A 102 29.44 -22.19 -24.83
N ARG A 103 28.90 -21.06 -25.30
CA ARG A 103 29.17 -20.54 -26.65
C ARG A 103 30.63 -20.10 -26.79
N SER A 104 31.20 -19.46 -25.77
CA SER A 104 32.62 -19.07 -25.76
C SER A 104 33.55 -20.28 -25.71
N GLU A 105 33.19 -21.33 -24.97
CA GLU A 105 33.98 -22.58 -24.86
C GLU A 105 33.95 -23.39 -26.16
N ARG A 106 32.83 -23.41 -26.90
CA ARG A 106 32.76 -24.01 -28.24
C ARG A 106 33.40 -23.17 -29.35
N GLY A 107 33.75 -21.91 -29.06
CA GLY A 107 34.41 -20.99 -29.99
C GLY A 107 35.90 -20.79 -29.72
N GLY A 108 36.52 -21.58 -28.84
CA GLY A 108 37.97 -21.55 -28.56
C GLY A 108 38.82 -21.99 -29.77
N PRO A 109 40.09 -21.54 -29.83
CA PRO A 109 40.78 -21.17 -31.07
C PRO A 109 41.11 -22.38 -31.96
N GLN A 110 40.79 -22.28 -33.25
CA GLN A 110 41.37 -23.19 -34.25
C GLN A 110 42.88 -22.93 -34.33
N ASP A 111 43.62 -24.02 -34.17
CA ASP A 111 45.06 -24.12 -34.19
C ASP A 111 45.75 -23.25 -35.24
N SER A 112 46.71 -22.47 -34.76
CA SER A 112 47.86 -21.99 -35.50
C SER A 112 48.57 -23.16 -36.20
N ARG A 113 48.31 -23.36 -37.50
CA ARG A 113 49.18 -24.15 -38.38
C ARG A 113 50.48 -23.36 -38.59
N GLY A 114 51.57 -23.92 -38.07
CA GLY A 114 52.91 -23.37 -38.15
C GLY A 114 53.38 -23.11 -39.58
N THR A 115 53.94 -21.92 -39.79
CA THR A 115 54.77 -21.59 -40.94
C THR A 115 56.16 -22.16 -40.68
N ILE A 116 56.60 -23.11 -41.53
CA ILE A 116 57.97 -23.63 -41.55
C ILE A 116 58.88 -22.57 -42.19
N PRO A 117 60.04 -22.22 -41.61
CA PRO A 117 61.01 -21.36 -42.28
C PRO A 117 61.85 -22.19 -43.27
N SER A 118 61.91 -21.75 -44.52
CA SER A 118 62.84 -22.30 -45.52
C SER A 118 64.17 -21.54 -45.44
N SER A 119 65.26 -22.30 -45.32
CA SER A 119 66.65 -21.83 -45.45
C SER A 119 67.04 -21.54 -46.90
#